data_AF-A0A947VWI1-F1
#
_entry.id   AF-A0A947VWI1-F1
#
_cell.length_a   1.000
_cell.length_b   1.000
_cell.length_c   1.000
_cell.angle_alpha   90.00
_cell.angle_beta   90.00
_cell.angle_gamma   90.00
#
_symmetry.space_group_name_H-M   'P 1'
#
loop_
_entity.id
_entity.type
_entity.pdbx_description
1 polymer ?
#
loop_
_entity_poly.entity_id
_entity_poly.type
_entity_poly.pdbx_seq_one_letter_code
_entity_poly.pdbx_strand_id
1 'polypeptide(L)'
;MKLQKSVSDKLIAKIKSDLQQGVKILGNYSSQSDSIRVWTSFNNTEFGVVATSSRRFKTTFDLIEIQAFLTGKQALKMTILHKNGKTEIDLTKLGKNYLPIENTAPNEKEILNFLENYMHSAVDKNLGKRYFERSFRNPERYRWLDSELRK
;
A
#
# COMPACT_ATOMS: atom_id res chain seq x y z
N MET A 1 -17.93 -8.42 -0.96
CA MET A 1 -18.40 -7.52 -2.05
C MET A 1 -17.50 -7.74 -3.26
N LYS A 2 -18.05 -7.94 -4.47
CA LYS A 2 -17.23 -8.00 -5.70
C LYS A 2 -17.15 -6.59 -6.30
N LEU A 3 -15.95 -6.01 -6.39
CA LEU A 3 -15.74 -4.75 -7.09
C LEU A 3 -16.01 -4.93 -8.59
N GLN A 4 -16.65 -3.95 -9.22
CA GLN A 4 -16.82 -3.93 -10.67
C GLN A 4 -15.44 -3.94 -11.35
N LYS A 5 -15.30 -4.71 -12.44
CA LYS A 5 -14.01 -4.90 -13.14
C LYS A 5 -13.32 -3.58 -13.51
N SER A 6 -14.08 -2.60 -14.02
CA SER A 6 -13.57 -1.28 -14.40
C SER A 6 -13.02 -0.47 -13.21
N VAL A 7 -13.61 -0.63 -12.03
CA VAL A 7 -13.15 0.01 -10.79
C VAL A 7 -11.85 -0.65 -10.32
N SER A 8 -11.80 -1.99 -10.37
CA SER A 8 -10.60 -2.75 -10.05
C SER A 8 -9.42 -2.39 -10.96
N ASP A 9 -9.64 -2.26 -12.27
CA ASP A 9 -8.58 -1.91 -13.22
C ASP A 9 -8.02 -0.50 -12.96
N LYS A 10 -8.88 0.49 -12.69
CA LYS A 10 -8.47 1.85 -12.33
C LYS A 10 -7.69 1.89 -11.02
N LEU A 11 -8.15 1.15 -10.01
CA LEU A 11 -7.48 1.02 -8.72
C LEU A 11 -6.07 0.45 -8.90
N ILE A 12 -5.94 -0.66 -9.64
CA ILE A 12 -4.64 -1.30 -9.90
C ILE A 12 -3.71 -0.37 -10.70
N ALA A 13 -4.24 0.35 -11.70
CA ALA A 13 -3.46 1.31 -12.46
C ALA A 13 -2.91 2.43 -11.57
N LYS A 14 -3.76 2.98 -10.69
CA LYS A 14 -3.33 3.99 -9.71
C LYS A 14 -2.26 3.45 -8.77
N ILE A 15 -2.47 2.27 -8.18
CA ILE A 15 -1.51 1.65 -7.26
C ILE A 15 -0.14 1.51 -7.94
N LYS A 16 -0.11 1.01 -9.19
CA LYS A 16 1.14 0.88 -9.95
C LYS A 16 1.83 2.24 -10.16
N SER A 17 1.06 3.28 -10.47
CA SER A 17 1.59 4.64 -10.63
C SER A 17 2.15 5.21 -9.33
N ASP A 18 1.46 5.02 -8.21
CA ASP A 18 1.94 5.45 -6.89
C ASP A 18 3.24 4.72 -6.53
N LEU A 19 3.30 3.39 -6.73
CA LEU A 19 4.48 2.56 -6.42
C LEU A 19 5.74 2.95 -7.20
N GLN A 20 5.61 3.55 -8.40
CA GLN A 20 6.76 4.07 -9.16
C GLN A 20 7.47 5.21 -8.42
N GLN A 21 6.77 5.90 -7.53
CA GLN A 21 7.28 6.95 -6.66
C GLN A 21 7.51 6.44 -5.23
N GLY A 22 7.75 5.14 -5.07
CA GLY A 22 8.02 4.52 -3.78
C GLY A 22 9.51 4.36 -3.46
N VAL A 23 9.75 3.68 -2.35
CA VAL A 23 11.05 3.12 -1.98
C VAL A 23 11.02 1.63 -2.21
N LYS A 24 11.95 1.13 -3.04
CA LYS A 24 12.23 -0.30 -3.13
C LYS A 24 13.14 -0.71 -1.99
N ILE A 25 12.70 -1.69 -1.21
CA ILE A 25 13.45 -2.32 -0.12
C ILE A 25 13.85 -3.71 -0.60
N LEU A 26 15.15 -3.97 -0.56
CA LEU A 26 15.72 -5.23 -1.00
C LEU A 26 15.58 -6.27 0.10
N GLY A 27 14.95 -7.39 -0.21
CA GLY A 27 14.94 -8.54 0.69
C GLY A 27 16.30 -9.18 0.82
N ASN A 28 16.41 -10.14 1.74
CA ASN A 28 17.60 -10.96 1.83
C ASN A 28 17.65 -11.94 0.65
N TYR A 29 18.86 -12.33 0.25
CA TYR A 29 19.07 -13.31 -0.82
C TYR A 29 18.33 -14.64 -0.58
N SER A 30 18.13 -15.01 0.69
CA SER A 30 17.38 -16.21 1.08
C SER A 30 15.87 -16.10 0.87
N SER A 31 15.28 -14.91 1.04
CA SER A 31 13.84 -14.71 0.85
C SER A 31 13.47 -14.36 -0.59
N GLN A 32 14.44 -13.89 -1.39
CA GLN A 32 14.29 -13.42 -2.78
C GLN A 32 13.11 -12.46 -3.00
N SER A 33 12.65 -11.79 -1.94
CA SER A 33 11.44 -11.01 -1.92
C SER A 33 11.76 -9.52 -1.75
N ASP A 34 11.45 -8.74 -2.78
CA ASP A 34 11.55 -7.28 -2.67
C ASP A 34 10.19 -6.72 -2.24
N SER A 35 10.23 -5.59 -1.54
CA SER A 35 9.03 -4.80 -1.28
C SER A 35 9.19 -3.38 -1.80
N ILE A 36 8.09 -2.78 -2.22
CA ILE A 36 8.03 -1.35 -2.54
C ILE A 36 7.05 -0.73 -1.56
N ARG A 37 7.45 0.36 -0.92
CA ARG A 37 6.59 1.14 -0.02
C ARG A 37 6.41 2.54 -0.56
N VAL A 38 5.18 3.04 -0.55
CA VAL A 38 4.86 4.43 -0.88
C VAL A 38 3.81 4.94 0.10
N TRP A 39 3.86 6.24 0.36
CA TRP A 39 2.87 6.92 1.19
C TRP A 39 2.13 7.93 0.33
N THR A 40 0.80 7.95 0.47
CA THR A 40 -0.06 8.93 -0.19
C THR A 40 -0.90 9.65 0.85
N SER A 41 -1.40 10.85 0.56
CA SER A 41 -2.29 11.58 1.46
C SER A 41 -3.42 12.28 0.70
N PHE A 42 -4.57 12.39 1.36
CA PHE A 42 -5.74 13.15 0.90
C PHE A 42 -6.59 13.56 2.10
N ASN A 43 -6.97 14.84 2.22
CA ASN A 43 -7.91 15.33 3.25
C ASN A 43 -7.65 14.74 4.66
N ASN A 44 -6.43 14.91 5.19
CA ASN A 44 -5.98 14.39 6.50
C ASN A 44 -6.03 12.86 6.67
N THR A 45 -6.23 12.12 5.57
CA THR A 45 -6.07 10.67 5.53
C THR A 45 -4.72 10.35 4.90
N GLU A 46 -3.89 9.62 5.62
CA GLU A 46 -2.63 9.09 5.12
C GLU A 46 -2.83 7.64 4.70
N PHE A 47 -2.20 7.21 3.62
CA PHE A 47 -2.21 5.81 3.20
C PHE A 47 -0.78 5.29 3.11
N GLY A 48 -0.53 4.16 3.76
CA GLY A 48 0.66 3.36 3.53
C GLY A 48 0.36 2.26 2.52
N VAL A 49 1.04 2.26 1.39
CA VAL A 49 0.92 1.23 0.35
C VAL A 49 2.19 0.40 0.35
N VAL A 50 2.03 -0.92 0.47
CA VAL A 50 3.13 -1.88 0.41
C VAL A 50 2.83 -2.89 -0.68
N ALA A 51 3.74 -3.07 -1.62
CA ALA A 51 3.67 -4.14 -2.61
C ALA A 51 4.85 -5.08 -2.40
N THR A 52 4.58 -6.38 -2.32
CA THR A 52 5.62 -7.41 -2.23
C THR A 52 5.62 -8.26 -3.50
N SER A 53 6.84 -8.61 -3.95
CA SER A 53 7.03 -9.57 -5.02
C SER A 53 7.76 -10.79 -4.47
N SER A 54 7.29 -11.99 -4.81
CA SER A 54 7.97 -13.26 -4.51
C SER A 54 9.22 -13.49 -5.34
N ARG A 55 9.53 -12.61 -6.32
CA ARG A 55 10.71 -12.74 -7.18
C ARG A 55 11.38 -11.39 -7.37
N ARG A 56 12.56 -11.21 -6.78
CA ARG A 56 13.48 -10.06 -6.91
C ARG A 56 13.64 -9.49 -8.33
N PHE A 57 13.52 -10.34 -9.36
CA PHE A 57 13.71 -9.99 -10.77
C PHE A 57 12.42 -9.93 -11.60
N LYS A 58 11.24 -10.16 -11.01
CA LYS A 58 9.96 -9.98 -11.71
C LYS A 58 9.19 -8.79 -11.14
N THR A 59 8.60 -8.01 -12.04
CA THR A 59 7.77 -6.86 -11.71
C THR A 59 6.34 -7.23 -11.31
N THR A 60 6.04 -8.53 -11.18
CA THR A 60 4.73 -9.01 -10.74
C THR A 60 4.66 -8.88 -9.22
N PHE A 61 3.75 -8.02 -8.75
CA PHE A 61 3.38 -7.92 -7.34
C PHE A 61 2.38 -9.04 -7.03
N ASP A 62 2.72 -9.88 -6.07
CA ASP A 62 1.85 -10.99 -5.67
C ASP A 62 0.87 -10.53 -4.58
N LEU A 63 1.28 -9.55 -3.78
CA LEU A 63 0.48 -8.99 -2.69
C LEU A 63 0.67 -7.47 -2.64
N ILE A 64 -0.44 -6.75 -2.53
CA ILE A 64 -0.48 -5.32 -2.23
C ILE A 64 -1.32 -5.13 -0.98
N GLU A 65 -0.81 -4.36 -0.02
CA GLU A 65 -1.54 -3.90 1.14
C GLU A 65 -1.64 -2.37 1.12
N ILE A 66 -2.84 -1.84 1.33
CA ILE A 66 -3.08 -0.40 1.47
C ILE A 66 -3.74 -0.18 2.81
N GLN A 67 -3.08 0.58 3.68
CA GLN A 67 -3.57 0.87 5.01
C GLN A 67 -3.86 2.37 5.15
N ALA A 68 -5.10 2.71 5.49
CA ALA A 68 -5.48 4.09 5.79
C ALA A 68 -5.24 4.39 7.28
N PHE A 69 -4.52 5.47 7.54
CA PHE A 69 -4.28 6.05 8.85
C PHE A 69 -5.09 7.35 8.94
N LEU A 70 -6.19 7.30 9.69
CA LEU A 70 -6.97 8.46 10.06
C LEU A 70 -6.67 8.80 11.51
N THR A 71 -6.30 10.05 11.78
CA THR A 71 -6.15 10.53 13.15
C THR A 71 -7.50 10.37 13.88
N GLY A 72 -7.55 9.50 14.90
CA GLY A 72 -8.73 9.33 15.77
C GLY A 72 -9.86 8.45 15.23
N LYS A 73 -9.73 7.76 14.08
CA LYS A 73 -10.74 6.81 13.57
C LYS A 73 -10.17 5.40 13.38
N GLN A 74 -11.06 4.40 13.28
CA GLN A 74 -10.68 3.03 12.95
C GLN A 74 -9.95 3.01 11.60
N ALA A 75 -8.77 2.36 11.57
CA ALA A 75 -8.00 2.20 10.35
C ALA A 75 -8.58 1.05 9.51
N LEU A 76 -8.49 1.18 8.19
CA LEU A 76 -8.88 0.14 7.24
C LEU A 76 -7.64 -0.34 6.51
N LYS A 77 -7.56 -1.66 6.29
CA LYS A 77 -6.55 -2.28 5.43
C LYS A 77 -7.22 -2.96 4.25
N MET A 78 -6.82 -2.61 3.05
CA MET A 78 -7.18 -3.34 1.84
C MET A 78 -6.02 -4.24 1.44
N THR A 79 -6.31 -5.51 1.20
CA THR A 79 -5.36 -6.53 0.74
C THR A 79 -5.75 -6.96 -0.66
N ILE A 80 -4.81 -6.87 -1.61
CA ILE A 80 -4.99 -7.33 -2.98
C ILE A 80 -3.99 -8.44 -3.23
N LEU A 81 -4.49 -9.65 -3.46
CA LEU A 81 -3.69 -10.83 -3.80
C LEU A 81 -3.81 -11.11 -5.29
N HIS A 82 -2.69 -11.17 -6.00
CA HIS A 82 -2.63 -11.62 -7.39
C HIS A 82 -1.94 -12.98 -7.46
N LYS A 83 -2.72 -14.04 -7.63
CA LYS A 83 -2.21 -15.42 -7.66
C LYS A 83 -2.86 -16.20 -8.79
N ASN A 84 -2.04 -16.90 -9.59
CA ASN A 84 -2.50 -17.77 -10.67
C ASN A 84 -3.45 -17.07 -11.67
N GLY A 85 -3.20 -15.80 -11.99
CA GLY A 85 -4.03 -15.00 -12.91
C GLY A 85 -5.37 -14.53 -12.32
N LYS A 86 -5.62 -14.76 -11.02
CA LYS A 86 -6.79 -14.23 -10.30
C LYS A 86 -6.38 -13.09 -9.38
N THR A 87 -7.23 -12.08 -9.29
CA THR A 87 -7.09 -10.96 -8.36
C THR A 87 -8.19 -11.05 -7.31
N GLU A 88 -7.79 -11.15 -6.05
CA GLU A 88 -8.67 -11.15 -4.88
C GLU A 88 -8.45 -9.86 -4.10
N ILE A 89 -9.54 -9.21 -3.68
CA ILE A 89 -9.50 -7.97 -2.92
C ILE A 89 -10.29 -8.19 -1.64
N ASP A 90 -9.65 -7.95 -0.51
CA ASP A 90 -10.25 -8.01 0.83
C ASP A 90 -10.06 -6.68 1.57
N LEU A 91 -11.02 -6.30 2.42
CA LEU A 91 -10.90 -5.14 3.30
C LEU A 91 -11.17 -5.53 4.74
N THR A 92 -10.25 -5.17 5.62
CA THR A 92 -10.29 -5.50 7.04
C THR A 92 -10.27 -4.24 7.90
N LYS A 93 -11.08 -4.22 8.96
CA LYS A 93 -10.99 -3.20 10.00
C LYS A 93 -9.85 -3.48 10.95
N LEU A 94 -9.13 -2.42 11.30
CA LEU A 94 -8.01 -2.48 12.23
C LEU A 94 -8.35 -1.75 13.53
N GLY A 95 -7.94 -2.34 14.65
CA GLY A 95 -8.05 -1.75 15.98
C GLY A 95 -7.00 -0.69 16.25
N LYS A 96 -6.95 -0.20 17.50
CA LYS A 96 -6.01 0.87 17.94
C LYS A 96 -4.52 0.51 17.78
N ASN A 97 -4.19 -0.79 17.71
CA ASN A 97 -2.83 -1.29 17.50
C ASN A 97 -2.57 -1.74 16.04
N TYR A 98 -3.45 -1.36 15.10
CA TYR A 98 -3.41 -1.80 13.70
C TYR A 98 -3.53 -3.32 13.49
N LEU A 99 -3.97 -4.04 14.52
CA LEU A 99 -4.31 -5.46 14.42
C LEU A 99 -5.71 -5.62 13.83
N PRO A 100 -5.96 -6.65 12.99
CA PRO A 100 -7.29 -7.00 12.53
C PRO A 100 -8.27 -7.15 13.70
N ILE A 101 -9.45 -6.54 13.58
CA ILE A 101 -10.55 -6.81 14.50
C ILE A 101 -11.30 -8.02 13.96
N GLU A 102 -11.17 -9.15 14.62
CA GLU A 102 -11.87 -10.37 14.23
C GLU A 102 -13.39 -10.13 14.19
N ASN A 103 -14.05 -10.80 13.23
CA ASN A 103 -15.51 -10.76 13.03
C ASN A 103 -16.13 -9.39 12.78
N THR A 104 -15.31 -8.36 12.46
CA THR A 104 -15.80 -7.02 12.15
C THR A 104 -15.47 -6.64 10.72
N ALA A 105 -16.40 -6.91 9.80
CA ALA A 105 -16.27 -6.48 8.42
C ALA A 105 -16.55 -4.97 8.28
N PRO A 106 -15.86 -4.26 7.37
CA PRO A 106 -16.23 -2.91 7.00
C PRO A 106 -17.58 -2.92 6.27
N ASN A 107 -18.43 -1.95 6.57
CA ASN A 107 -19.67 -1.74 5.85
C ASN A 107 -19.42 -1.06 4.48
N GLU A 108 -20.43 -1.05 3.62
CA GLU A 108 -20.31 -0.51 2.26
C GLU A 108 -19.85 0.95 2.22
N LYS A 109 -20.38 1.81 3.10
CA LYS A 109 -20.00 3.23 3.18
C LYS A 109 -18.53 3.39 3.54
N GLU A 110 -18.02 2.60 4.47
CA GLU A 110 -16.61 2.60 4.86
C GLU A 110 -15.71 2.17 3.70
N ILE A 111 -16.12 1.13 2.96
CA ILE A 111 -15.37 0.64 1.78
C ILE A 111 -15.36 1.70 0.68
N LEU A 112 -16.50 2.30 0.36
CA LEU A 112 -16.59 3.34 -0.67
C LEU A 112 -15.76 4.57 -0.29
N ASN A 113 -15.85 5.03 0.96
CA ASN A 113 -15.05 6.15 1.45
C ASN A 113 -13.54 5.84 1.44
N PHE A 114 -13.14 4.62 1.76
CA PHE A 114 -11.74 4.21 1.66
C PHE A 114 -11.24 4.29 0.21
N LEU A 115 -11.99 3.70 -0.72
CA LEU A 115 -11.63 3.67 -2.12
C LEU A 115 -11.60 5.07 -2.72
N GLU A 116 -12.61 5.90 -2.44
CA GLU A 116 -12.69 7.27 -2.94
C GLU A 116 -11.52 8.12 -2.43
N ASN A 117 -11.23 8.09 -1.12
CA ASN A 117 -10.13 8.85 -0.55
C ASN A 117 -8.77 8.37 -1.09
N TYR A 118 -8.60 7.04 -1.22
CA TYR A 118 -7.36 6.52 -1.81
C TYR A 118 -7.24 6.95 -3.27
N MET A 119 -8.31 6.88 -4.08
CA MET A 119 -8.29 7.27 -5.49
C MET A 119 -7.96 8.75 -5.70
N HIS A 120 -8.34 9.63 -4.77
CA HIS A 120 -7.98 11.06 -4.81
C HIS A 120 -6.64 11.39 -4.14
N SER A 121 -6.02 10.43 -3.45
CA SER A 121 -4.73 10.66 -2.81
C SER A 121 -3.58 10.80 -3.79
N ALA A 122 -2.64 11.67 -3.43
CA ALA A 122 -1.40 11.88 -4.15
C ALA A 122 -0.22 11.39 -3.31
N VAL A 123 0.88 11.01 -3.97
CA VAL A 123 2.12 10.59 -3.29
C VAL A 123 2.65 11.75 -2.45
N ASP A 124 2.86 11.48 -1.15
CA ASP A 124 3.35 12.45 -0.18
C ASP A 124 4.83 12.18 0.12
N LYS A 125 5.69 12.93 -0.58
CA LYS A 125 7.15 12.78 -0.52
C LYS A 125 7.68 13.02 0.90
N ASN A 126 7.12 14.00 1.60
CA ASN A 126 7.55 14.37 2.95
C ASN A 126 7.16 13.30 3.96
N LEU A 127 5.96 12.74 3.81
CA LEU A 127 5.49 11.64 4.64
C LEU A 127 6.33 10.38 4.43
N GLY A 128 6.62 10.06 3.16
CA GLY A 128 7.49 8.95 2.78
C GLY A 128 8.86 9.06 3.42
N LYS A 129 9.54 10.21 3.31
CA LYS A 129 10.83 10.44 3.98
C LYS A 129 10.72 10.27 5.49
N ARG A 130 9.76 10.94 6.13
CA ARG A 130 9.56 10.90 7.59
C ARG A 130 9.40 9.47 8.11
N TYR A 131 8.55 8.66 7.49
CA TYR A 131 8.33 7.27 7.95
C TYR A 131 9.49 6.35 7.57
N PHE A 132 10.08 6.53 6.39
CA PHE A 132 11.12 5.65 5.90
C PHE A 132 12.47 5.88 6.61
N GLU A 133 12.93 7.13 6.71
CA GLU A 133 14.22 7.49 7.31
C GLU A 133 14.26 7.18 8.82
N ARG A 134 13.12 7.23 9.50
CA ARG A 134 13.01 6.80 10.91
C ARG A 134 13.23 5.29 11.09
N SER A 135 12.95 4.50 10.06
CA SER A 135 12.83 3.04 10.17
C SER A 135 14.02 2.28 9.55
N PHE A 136 14.71 2.86 8.58
CA PHE A 136 15.79 2.18 7.84
C PHE A 136 17.12 2.90 7.99
N ARG A 137 18.01 2.31 8.78
CA ARG A 137 19.36 2.83 9.05
C ARG A 137 20.42 2.37 8.04
N ASN A 138 20.13 1.35 7.23
CA ASN A 138 21.08 0.82 6.25
C ASN A 138 20.72 1.28 4.83
N PRO A 139 21.45 2.26 4.25
CA PRO A 139 21.21 2.79 2.92
C PRO A 139 21.43 1.78 1.79
N GLU A 140 22.17 0.70 2.01
CA GLU A 140 22.40 -0.33 0.98
C GLU A 140 21.20 -1.27 0.79
N ARG A 141 20.24 -1.26 1.72
CA ARG A 141 19.07 -2.16 1.68
C ARG A 141 17.85 -1.53 1.02
N TYR A 142 17.96 -0.31 0.50
CA TYR A 142 16.87 0.34 -0.19
C TYR A 142 17.32 1.28 -1.30
N ARG A 143 16.38 1.58 -2.19
CA ARG A 143 16.56 2.56 -3.27
C ARG A 143 15.25 3.30 -3.50
N TRP A 144 15.30 4.63 -3.47
CA TRP A 144 14.22 5.48 -3.97
C TRP A 144 14.04 5.25 -5.47
N LEU A 145 12.81 5.00 -5.91
CA LEU A 145 12.49 4.73 -7.31
C LEU A 145 12.36 6.04 -8.10
N ASP A 146 11.87 7.09 -7.47
CA ASP A 146 11.91 8.46 -7.98
C ASP A 146 13.09 9.22 -7.32
N SER A 147 13.93 9.82 -8.16
CA SER A 147 15.10 10.59 -7.74
C SER A 147 14.76 11.86 -6.96
N GLU A 148 13.59 12.44 -7.18
CA GLU A 148 13.12 13.63 -6.44
C GLU A 148 12.82 13.32 -4.97
N LEU A 149 12.58 12.05 -4.64
CA LEU A 149 12.40 11.63 -3.25
C LEU A 149 13.72 11.60 -2.47
N ARG A 150 14.86 11.73 -3.15
CA ARG A 150 16.21 11.66 -2.55
C ARG A 150 16.73 13.03 -2.08
N LYS A 151 16.33 14.10 -2.75
CA LYS A 151 16.74 15.50 -2.47
C LYS A 151 15.79 16.08 -1.44
#